data_AF-A0AAD7NAL9-F1
#
_entry.id   AF-A0AAD7NAL9-F1
#
_cell.length_a   1.000
_cell.length_b   1.000
_cell.length_c   1.000
_cell.angle_alpha   90.00
_cell.angle_beta   90.00
_cell.angle_gamma   90.00
#
_symmetry.space_group_name_H-M   'P 1'
#
loop_
_entity.id
_entity.type
_entity.pdbx_description
1 polymer ?
#
loop_
_entity_poly.entity_id
_entity_poly.type
_entity_poly.pdbx_seq_one_letter_code
_entity_poly.pdbx_strand_id
1 'polypeptide(L)'
;MFMNTCGDCVNPSHYVTADSLGGGRSTFDGSALRKYVANANGTVIWERSKYTFEFQCPGSEVEDVLSRHKDCVSTVVPINDMYKDLARHELALLAKFHHVHITSRMSASVCRLKFADHSCDSCDEVSSIFKCVRFIPDGEDIESLDKPAYRSRERQAKERQDIVEYVKELKMLRKHRLGIVEA
;
A
#
# COMPACT_ATOMS: atom_id res chain seq x y z
N MET A 1 7.63 5.88 54.52
CA MET A 1 8.54 6.00 53.36
C MET A 1 7.72 5.70 52.13
N PHE A 2 7.67 6.69 51.24
CA PHE A 2 6.97 6.85 49.95
C PHE A 2 6.08 5.72 49.41
N MET A 3 4.81 6.08 49.24
CA MET A 3 3.92 5.56 48.20
C MET A 3 4.53 5.79 46.81
N ASN A 4 4.33 4.86 45.88
CA ASN A 4 4.20 5.19 44.47
C ASN A 4 3.29 4.16 43.78
N THR A 5 2.06 4.61 43.57
CA THR A 5 1.13 4.14 42.55
C THR A 5 1.66 4.58 41.18
N CYS A 6 1.97 3.63 40.29
CA CYS A 6 1.92 3.86 38.85
C CYS A 6 0.78 2.95 38.36
N GLY A 7 -0.32 3.45 37.83
CA GLY A 7 -0.43 4.61 36.95
C GLY A 7 -0.87 4.05 35.61
N ASP A 8 -2.21 3.94 35.49
CA ASP A 8 -2.99 3.84 34.27
C ASP A 8 -2.41 2.97 33.14
N CYS A 9 -2.98 1.76 33.05
CA CYS A 9 -3.03 0.96 31.84
C CYS A 9 -3.73 1.76 30.73
N VAL A 10 -2.99 2.60 30.01
CA VAL A 10 -3.47 3.22 28.78
C VAL A 10 -3.59 2.10 27.76
N ASN A 11 -4.82 1.61 27.59
CA ASN A 11 -5.24 0.86 26.41
C ASN A 11 -4.74 1.63 25.17
N PRO A 12 -3.82 1.09 24.35
CA PRO A 12 -3.66 1.63 23.01
C PRO A 12 -4.96 1.28 22.30
N SER A 13 -5.83 2.28 22.13
CA SER A 13 -7.03 2.18 21.32
C SER A 13 -6.60 1.64 19.96
N HIS A 14 -6.90 0.36 19.74
CA HIS A 14 -6.81 -0.31 18.48
C HIS A 14 -7.76 0.41 17.51
N TYR A 15 -7.27 1.45 16.85
CA TYR A 15 -7.81 1.82 15.55
C TYR A 15 -7.31 0.76 14.57
N VAL A 16 -7.94 -0.41 14.61
CA VAL A 16 -8.01 -1.28 13.45
C VAL A 16 -8.89 -0.52 12.47
N THR A 17 -8.27 0.25 11.58
CA THR A 17 -8.98 0.74 10.40
C THR A 17 -9.52 -0.47 9.65
N ALA A 18 -10.83 -0.48 9.50
CA ALA A 18 -11.60 -1.56 8.93
C ALA A 18 -11.28 -1.73 7.44
N ASP A 19 -10.18 -2.41 7.11
CA ASP A 19 -9.88 -2.95 5.76
C ASP A 19 -9.02 -4.24 5.82
N SER A 20 -9.00 -4.90 6.98
CA SER A 20 -8.19 -6.11 7.21
C SER A 20 -8.87 -7.42 6.78
N LEU A 21 -9.59 -7.44 5.65
CA LEU A 21 -10.16 -8.67 5.08
C LEU A 21 -9.93 -8.75 3.56
N GLY A 22 -8.66 -8.82 3.16
CA GLY A 22 -8.31 -9.23 1.81
C GLY A 22 -6.94 -8.76 1.37
N GLY A 23 -5.86 -9.49 1.71
CA GLY A 23 -4.56 -9.47 1.03
C GLY A 23 -3.91 -8.12 0.70
N GLY A 24 -4.38 -7.01 1.27
CA GLY A 24 -4.07 -5.65 0.84
C GLY A 24 -2.64 -5.26 1.17
N ARG A 25 -2.07 -4.42 0.31
CA ARG A 25 -0.81 -3.73 0.60
C ARG A 25 -1.07 -2.73 1.71
N SER A 26 -0.09 -2.57 2.59
CA SER A 26 -0.22 -1.62 3.69
C SER A 26 -0.18 -0.20 3.16
N THR A 27 -1.11 0.63 3.62
CA THR A 27 -1.21 2.04 3.23
C THR A 27 -0.61 2.95 4.31
N PHE A 28 0.11 3.97 3.84
CA PHE A 28 0.80 4.96 4.66
C PHE A 28 0.29 6.35 4.30
N ASP A 29 0.11 7.17 5.33
CA ASP A 29 -0.33 8.55 5.16
C ASP A 29 0.84 9.43 4.75
N GLY A 30 0.63 10.33 3.79
CA GLY A 30 1.66 11.26 3.35
C GLY A 30 2.23 12.09 4.49
N SER A 31 1.39 12.55 5.41
CA SER A 31 1.80 13.27 6.63
C SER A 31 2.75 12.44 7.51
N ALA A 32 2.53 11.13 7.62
CA ALA A 32 3.39 10.23 8.38
C ALA A 32 4.73 9.96 7.67
N LEU A 33 4.75 9.95 6.33
CA LEU A 33 5.96 9.77 5.54
C LEU A 33 6.81 11.05 5.45
N ARG A 34 6.18 12.23 5.47
CA ARG A 34 6.85 13.54 5.29
C ARG A 34 7.99 13.77 6.28
N LYS A 35 7.86 13.29 7.52
CA LYS A 35 8.91 13.40 8.55
C LYS A 35 10.21 12.65 8.21
N TYR A 36 10.18 11.73 7.24
CA TYR A 36 11.32 10.91 6.83
C TYR A 36 11.88 11.31 5.46
N VAL A 37 11.41 12.42 4.89
CA VAL A 37 11.97 12.98 3.65
C VAL A 37 13.27 13.70 4.00
N ALA A 38 14.39 13.16 3.53
CA ALA A 38 15.65 13.91 3.56
C ALA A 38 15.53 15.10 2.59
N ASN A 39 15.71 16.32 3.11
CA ASN A 39 15.58 17.58 2.37
C ASN A 39 16.42 17.65 1.07
N ALA A 40 17.40 16.78 0.90
CA ALA A 40 18.35 16.79 -0.22
C ALA A 40 17.77 16.27 -1.56
N ASN A 41 16.73 15.41 -1.54
CA ASN A 41 16.34 14.65 -2.73
C ASN A 41 15.19 15.28 -3.53
N GLY A 42 14.75 16.50 -3.19
CA GLY A 42 13.65 17.20 -3.88
C GLY A 42 12.33 16.42 -3.91
N THR A 43 12.20 15.36 -3.10
CA THR A 43 11.05 14.46 -3.09
C THR A 43 9.87 15.18 -2.47
N VAL A 44 8.79 15.34 -3.24
CA VAL A 44 7.55 15.95 -2.78
C VAL A 44 6.61 14.86 -2.28
N ILE A 45 6.28 14.90 -0.99
CA ILE A 45 5.21 14.08 -0.40
C ILE A 45 4.01 14.97 -0.14
N TRP A 46 2.86 14.58 -0.70
CA TRP A 46 1.58 15.25 -0.50
C TRP A 46 0.93 14.70 0.77
N GLU A 47 0.71 15.55 1.76
CA GLU A 47 0.38 15.12 3.13
C GLU A 47 -0.92 14.32 3.22
N ARG A 48 -1.88 14.69 2.37
CA ARG A 48 -3.23 14.11 2.35
C ARG A 48 -3.32 12.89 1.44
N SER A 49 -2.26 12.59 0.70
CA SER A 49 -2.20 11.42 -0.18
C SER A 49 -1.95 10.13 0.60
N LYS A 50 -2.29 8.99 -0.03
CA LYS A 50 -2.02 7.66 0.50
C LYS A 50 -0.98 6.95 -0.36
N TYR A 51 -0.09 6.22 0.30
CA TYR A 51 1.06 5.56 -0.30
C TYR A 51 1.11 4.09 0.07
N THR A 52 1.68 3.24 -0.79
CA THR A 52 1.96 1.83 -0.47
C THR A 52 3.45 1.56 -0.57
N PHE A 53 3.96 0.74 0.35
CA PHE A 53 5.36 0.30 0.30
C PHE A 53 5.60 -0.59 -0.92
N GLU A 54 6.63 -0.27 -1.70
CA GLU A 54 7.03 -1.05 -2.87
C GLU A 54 8.23 -1.93 -2.55
N PHE A 55 9.36 -1.33 -2.18
CA PHE A 55 10.61 -2.00 -1.85
C PHE A 55 11.59 -1.02 -1.20
N GLN A 56 12.78 -1.51 -0.85
CA GLN A 56 13.93 -0.68 -0.49
C GLN A 56 15.03 -0.78 -1.53
N CYS A 57 15.84 0.26 -1.66
CA CYS A 57 17.07 0.24 -2.45
C CYS A 57 18.17 1.02 -1.73
N PRO A 58 19.45 0.78 -2.06
CA PRO A 58 20.54 1.63 -1.60
C PRO A 58 20.30 3.09 -1.97
N GLY A 59 20.70 4.02 -1.10
CA GLY A 59 20.54 5.46 -1.34
C GLY A 59 21.13 5.93 -2.68
N SER A 60 22.24 5.31 -3.12
CA SER A 60 22.89 5.57 -4.40
C SER A 60 22.05 5.22 -5.63
N GLU A 61 21.01 4.39 -5.49
CA GLU A 61 20.16 3.93 -6.60
C GLU A 61 18.81 4.67 -6.66
N VAL A 62 18.52 5.55 -5.70
CA VAL A 62 17.21 6.20 -5.57
C VAL A 62 16.89 7.05 -6.81
N GLU A 63 17.83 7.83 -7.32
CA GLU A 63 17.60 8.71 -8.47
C GLU A 63 17.25 7.88 -9.72
N ASP A 64 17.99 6.80 -9.97
CA ASP A 64 17.73 5.88 -11.07
C ASP A 64 16.36 5.21 -10.96
N VAL A 65 15.96 4.79 -9.75
CA VAL A 65 14.64 4.21 -9.49
C VAL A 65 13.53 5.23 -9.76
N LEU A 66 13.64 6.44 -9.22
CA LEU A 66 12.61 7.48 -9.37
C LEU A 66 12.50 7.98 -10.82
N SER A 67 13.59 7.96 -11.59
CA SER A 67 13.56 8.29 -13.02
C SER A 67 12.67 7.33 -13.83
N ARG A 68 12.61 6.06 -13.41
CA ARG A 68 11.81 4.99 -14.04
C ARG A 68 10.40 4.90 -13.47
N HIS A 69 10.22 5.29 -12.21
CA HIS A 69 8.97 5.18 -11.45
C HIS A 69 8.52 6.56 -10.96
N LYS A 70 7.93 7.35 -11.88
CA LYS A 70 7.54 8.74 -11.64
C LYS A 70 6.41 8.92 -10.62
N ASP A 71 5.69 7.85 -10.30
CA ASP A 71 4.61 7.80 -9.32
C ASP A 71 5.08 7.36 -7.93
N CYS A 72 6.39 7.18 -7.75
CA CYS A 72 7.01 6.80 -6.50
C CYS A 72 7.70 7.99 -5.81
N VAL A 73 7.83 7.86 -4.49
CA VAL A 73 8.58 8.75 -3.62
C VAL A 73 9.58 7.93 -2.80
N SER A 74 10.68 8.56 -2.39
CA SER A 74 11.71 7.95 -1.56
C SER A 74 11.76 8.59 -0.18
N THR A 75 11.95 7.78 0.85
CA THR A 75 12.08 8.22 2.25
C THR A 75 13.06 7.33 3.00
N VAL A 76 13.63 7.85 4.08
CA VAL A 76 14.52 7.06 4.98
C VAL A 76 13.72 6.73 6.24
N VAL A 77 12.80 5.77 6.14
CA VAL A 77 11.98 5.33 7.27
C VAL A 77 12.74 4.25 8.06
N PRO A 78 12.98 4.44 9.37
CA PRO A 78 13.54 3.38 10.22
C PRO A 78 12.66 2.14 10.19
N ILE A 79 13.28 0.95 10.09
CA ILE A 79 12.55 -0.33 10.07
C ILE A 79 11.57 -0.43 11.24
N ASN A 80 12.02 0.00 12.43
CA ASN A 80 11.26 -0.08 13.69
C ASN A 80 9.93 0.68 13.66
N ASP A 81 9.81 1.63 12.75
CA ASP A 81 8.61 2.42 12.52
C ASP A 81 7.74 1.83 11.41
N MET A 82 8.30 1.02 10.50
CA MET A 82 7.61 0.51 9.33
C MET A 82 7.11 -0.93 9.48
N TYR A 83 7.88 -1.83 10.11
CA TYR A 83 7.60 -3.28 10.07
C TYR A 83 6.24 -3.68 10.67
N LYS A 84 5.71 -2.85 11.58
CA LYS A 84 4.46 -3.12 12.31
C LYS A 84 3.26 -3.13 11.37
N ASP A 85 3.29 -2.23 10.40
CA ASP A 85 2.18 -2.00 9.49
C ASP A 85 2.25 -2.88 8.26
N LEU A 86 3.44 -3.41 7.92
CA LEU A 86 3.65 -4.22 6.73
C LEU A 86 2.93 -5.58 6.76
N ALA A 87 2.43 -5.96 5.59
CA ALA A 87 1.97 -7.30 5.28
C ALA A 87 3.17 -8.26 5.14
N ARG A 88 2.89 -9.57 5.22
CA ARG A 88 3.95 -10.61 5.17
C ARG A 88 4.85 -10.51 3.94
N HIS A 89 4.25 -10.24 2.77
CA HIS A 89 4.99 -10.18 1.52
C HIS A 89 5.93 -8.96 1.49
N GLU A 90 5.51 -7.84 2.06
CA GLU A 90 6.33 -6.63 2.21
C GLU A 90 7.45 -6.84 3.23
N LEU A 91 7.17 -7.51 4.35
CA LEU A 91 8.20 -7.93 5.31
C LEU A 91 9.28 -8.81 4.67
N ALA A 92 8.89 -9.67 3.72
CA ALA A 92 9.83 -10.49 2.97
C ALA A 92 10.68 -9.67 1.99
N LEU A 93 10.19 -8.53 1.49
CA LEU A 93 10.98 -7.60 0.69
C LEU A 93 11.99 -6.85 1.57
N LEU A 94 11.53 -6.36 2.73
CA LEU A 94 12.37 -5.70 3.74
C LEU A 94 13.54 -6.60 4.17
N ALA A 95 13.25 -7.88 4.44
CA ALA A 95 14.25 -8.86 4.84
C ALA A 95 15.44 -9.02 3.88
N LYS A 96 15.24 -8.79 2.57
CA LYS A 96 16.29 -8.93 1.56
C LYS A 96 17.43 -7.93 1.75
N PHE A 97 17.11 -6.72 2.20
CA PHE A 97 18.08 -5.64 2.38
C PHE A 97 18.71 -5.60 3.77
N HIS A 98 18.08 -6.29 4.73
CA HIS A 98 18.47 -6.27 6.14
C HIS A 98 19.04 -7.60 6.65
N HIS A 99 19.37 -8.52 5.73
CA HIS A 99 19.93 -9.84 6.06
C HIS A 99 19.08 -10.64 7.07
N VAL A 100 17.77 -10.39 7.12
CA VAL A 100 16.84 -11.09 8.00
C VAL A 100 16.31 -12.33 7.29
N HIS A 101 16.47 -13.51 7.91
CA HIS A 101 15.96 -14.74 7.32
C HIS A 101 14.45 -14.90 7.56
N ILE A 102 13.66 -14.91 6.47
CA ILE A 102 12.22 -15.18 6.48
C ILE A 102 11.90 -16.35 5.55
N THR A 103 11.14 -17.32 6.04
CA THR A 103 10.68 -18.47 5.24
C THR A 103 9.21 -18.33 4.85
N SER A 104 8.80 -19.03 3.79
CA SER A 104 7.42 -19.05 3.32
C SER A 104 6.42 -19.64 4.33
N ARG A 105 6.89 -20.32 5.37
CA ARG A 105 6.07 -20.93 6.43
C ARG A 105 5.85 -20.01 7.63
N MET A 106 6.58 -18.91 7.73
CA MET A 106 6.43 -17.96 8.83
C MET A 106 5.19 -17.10 8.64
N SER A 107 4.41 -16.91 9.71
CA SER A 107 3.29 -15.98 9.74
C SER A 107 3.81 -14.53 9.76
N ALA A 108 2.93 -13.57 9.43
CA ALA A 108 3.28 -12.15 9.53
C ALA A 108 3.71 -11.77 10.96
N SER A 109 3.05 -12.29 11.99
CA SER A 109 3.41 -12.04 13.39
C SER A 109 4.82 -12.53 13.73
N VAL A 110 5.19 -13.73 13.28
CA VAL A 110 6.53 -14.28 13.48
C VAL A 110 7.57 -13.47 12.70
N CYS A 111 7.25 -13.03 11.49
CA CYS A 111 8.13 -12.13 10.72
C CYS A 111 8.36 -10.81 11.46
N ARG A 112 7.32 -10.18 12.01
CA ARG A 112 7.43 -8.91 12.76
C ARG A 112 8.34 -9.05 13.98
N LEU A 113 8.28 -10.17 14.70
CA LEU A 113 9.17 -10.44 15.83
C LEU A 113 10.65 -10.48 15.42
N LYS A 114 10.97 -10.87 14.18
CA LYS A 114 12.35 -10.83 13.68
C LYS A 114 12.88 -9.41 13.45
N PHE A 115 11.99 -8.43 13.30
CA PHE A 115 12.35 -7.03 13.08
C PHE A 115 12.26 -6.16 14.34
N ALA A 116 11.65 -6.65 15.43
CA ALA A 116 11.35 -5.84 16.62
C ALA A 116 12.59 -5.18 17.26
N ASP A 117 13.71 -5.90 17.30
CA ASP A 117 14.99 -5.43 17.85
C ASP A 117 16.07 -5.35 16.77
N HIS A 118 15.67 -5.20 15.50
CA HIS A 118 16.62 -5.24 14.40
C HIS A 118 17.39 -3.93 14.28
N SER A 119 18.71 -4.05 14.27
CA SER A 119 19.65 -2.99 13.91
C SER A 119 20.78 -3.61 13.10
N CYS A 120 20.97 -3.13 11.87
CA CYS A 120 22.09 -3.54 11.01
C CYS A 120 22.67 -2.30 10.33
N ASP A 121 23.90 -2.40 9.83
CA ASP A 121 24.58 -1.31 9.14
C ASP A 121 23.79 -0.83 7.91
N SER A 122 23.11 -1.74 7.21
CA SER A 122 22.26 -1.39 6.07
C SER A 122 21.03 -0.55 6.43
N CYS A 123 20.62 -0.45 7.71
CA CYS A 123 19.46 0.36 8.12
C CYS A 123 19.61 1.83 7.74
N ASP A 124 20.83 2.35 7.76
CA ASP A 124 21.11 3.76 7.52
C ASP A 124 21.42 4.05 6.04
N GLU A 125 21.70 3.01 5.24
CA GLU A 125 22.13 3.13 3.85
C GLU A 125 21.00 2.89 2.83
N VAL A 126 19.86 2.37 3.28
CA VAL A 126 18.72 2.05 2.41
C VAL A 126 17.64 3.11 2.48
N SER A 127 17.05 3.39 1.33
CA SER A 127 15.84 4.19 1.20
C SER A 127 14.64 3.31 0.91
N SER A 128 13.52 3.66 1.53
CA SER A 128 12.21 3.03 1.31
C SER A 128 11.46 3.75 0.20
N ILE A 129 11.03 2.97 -0.80
CA ILE A 129 10.28 3.45 -1.96
C ILE A 129 8.80 3.20 -1.75
N PHE A 130 8.01 4.25 -1.96
CA PHE A 130 6.56 4.23 -1.80
C PHE A 130 5.87 4.71 -3.06
N LYS A 131 4.82 4.01 -3.49
CA LYS A 131 3.99 4.40 -4.63
C LYS A 131 2.76 5.16 -4.15
N CYS A 132 2.44 6.29 -4.78
CA CYS A 132 1.20 7.02 -4.50
C CYS A 132 -0.01 6.27 -5.07
N VAL A 133 -0.94 5.84 -4.22
CA VAL A 133 -2.16 5.11 -4.62
C VAL A 133 -3.41 5.98 -4.62
N ARG A 134 -3.40 7.08 -3.86
CA ARG A 134 -4.46 8.10 -3.87
C ARG A 134 -3.81 9.46 -3.76
N PHE A 135 -3.79 10.19 -4.87
CA PHE A 135 -3.30 11.56 -4.93
C PHE A 135 -4.39 12.53 -4.47
N ILE A 136 -4.06 13.36 -3.47
CA ILE A 136 -4.87 14.46 -2.99
C ILE A 136 -3.94 15.66 -2.89
N PRO A 137 -4.07 16.68 -3.77
CA PRO A 137 -3.24 17.87 -3.70
C PRO A 137 -3.53 18.68 -2.43
N ASP A 138 -2.51 19.38 -1.96
CA ASP A 138 -2.61 20.25 -0.80
C ASP A 138 -3.47 21.48 -1.16
N GLY A 139 -4.54 21.72 -0.40
CA GLY A 139 -5.44 22.87 -0.60
C GLY A 139 -6.79 22.59 -1.28
N GLU A 140 -7.08 21.36 -1.73
CA GLU A 140 -8.42 21.00 -2.25
C GLU A 140 -9.38 20.47 -1.15
N ASP A 141 -10.66 20.80 -1.20
CA ASP A 141 -11.64 20.28 -0.23
C ASP A 141 -11.94 18.78 -0.45
N ILE A 142 -11.64 17.96 0.57
CA ILE A 142 -11.82 16.49 0.60
C ILE A 142 -13.29 16.10 0.40
N GLU A 143 -14.25 16.96 0.76
CA GLU A 143 -15.68 16.65 0.65
C GLU A 143 -16.13 16.34 -0.79
N SER A 144 -15.35 16.73 -1.79
CA SER A 144 -15.59 16.38 -3.20
C SER A 144 -15.05 15.01 -3.62
N LEU A 145 -14.09 14.44 -2.89
CA LEU A 145 -13.33 13.22 -3.24
C LEU A 145 -13.77 11.98 -2.44
N ASP A 146 -14.47 12.15 -1.32
CA ASP A 146 -15.06 11.07 -0.52
C ASP A 146 -16.54 10.82 -0.83
N LYS A 147 -17.00 11.21 -2.02
CA LYS A 147 -18.06 10.42 -2.62
C LYS A 147 -17.42 9.09 -2.98
N PRO A 148 -17.70 7.96 -2.28
CA PRO A 148 -17.53 6.69 -2.96
C PRO A 148 -18.22 6.89 -4.31
N ALA A 149 -17.55 6.58 -5.41
CA ALA A 149 -18.26 6.40 -6.66
C ALA A 149 -19.18 5.19 -6.43
N TYR A 150 -20.29 5.43 -5.74
CA TYR A 150 -21.51 4.66 -5.83
C TYR A 150 -21.93 4.88 -7.27
N ARG A 151 -21.22 4.21 -8.19
CA ARG A 151 -21.80 3.84 -9.47
C ARG A 151 -23.08 3.15 -9.05
N SER A 152 -24.21 3.83 -9.21
CA SER A 152 -25.48 3.35 -8.69
C SER A 152 -25.62 1.88 -9.09
N ARG A 153 -26.22 1.05 -8.23
CA ARG A 153 -26.47 -0.35 -8.59
C ARG A 153 -27.13 -0.45 -9.97
N GLU A 154 -27.93 0.54 -10.36
CA GLU A 154 -28.49 0.69 -11.71
C GLU A 154 -27.43 0.86 -12.81
N ARG A 155 -26.40 1.69 -12.63
CA ARG A 155 -25.33 1.85 -13.62
C ARG A 155 -24.49 0.59 -13.79
N GLN A 156 -24.17 -0.10 -12.69
CA GLN A 156 -23.48 -1.41 -12.77
C GLN A 156 -24.36 -2.50 -13.37
N ALA A 157 -25.66 -2.50 -13.07
CA ALA A 157 -26.62 -3.43 -13.66
C ALA A 157 -26.78 -3.18 -15.17
N LYS A 158 -26.81 -1.91 -15.59
CA LYS A 158 -26.87 -1.51 -16.99
C LYS A 158 -25.60 -1.91 -17.75
N GLU A 159 -24.42 -1.60 -17.23
CA GLU A 159 -23.15 -2.02 -17.83
C GLU A 159 -23.06 -3.56 -17.96
N ARG A 160 -23.57 -4.32 -16.98
CA ARG A 160 -23.66 -5.79 -17.06
C ARG A 160 -24.68 -6.26 -18.11
N GLN A 161 -25.84 -5.60 -18.22
CA GLN A 161 -26.83 -5.92 -19.26
C GLN A 161 -26.28 -5.67 -20.66
N ASP A 162 -25.63 -4.52 -20.88
CA ASP A 162 -25.05 -4.15 -22.17
C ASP A 162 -23.99 -5.17 -22.61
N ILE A 163 -23.14 -5.65 -21.70
CA ILE A 163 -22.15 -6.71 -21.98
C ILE A 163 -22.83 -8.04 -22.32
N VAL A 164 -23.88 -8.42 -21.58
CA VAL A 164 -24.62 -9.66 -21.84
C VAL A 164 -25.29 -9.63 -23.21
N GLU A 165 -25.87 -8.49 -23.60
CA GLU A 165 -26.51 -8.29 -24.89
C GLU A 165 -25.48 -8.35 -26.04
N TYR A 166 -24.36 -7.66 -25.91
CA TYR A 166 -23.25 -7.72 -26.88
C TYR A 166 -22.73 -9.16 -27.08
N VAL A 167 -22.58 -9.93 -26.00
CA VAL A 167 -22.15 -11.34 -26.09
C VAL A 167 -23.20 -12.22 -26.77
N LYS A 168 -24.49 -11.95 -26.60
CA LYS A 168 -25.56 -12.66 -27.33
C LYS A 168 -25.50 -12.36 -28.82
N GLU A 169 -25.34 -11.09 -29.20
CA GLU A 169 -25.20 -10.70 -30.62
C GLU A 169 -24.01 -11.38 -31.27
N LEU A 170 -22.85 -11.39 -30.60
CA LEU A 170 -21.66 -12.08 -31.10
C LEU A 170 -21.89 -13.58 -31.28
N LYS A 171 -22.63 -14.23 -30.39
CA LYS A 171 -22.98 -15.64 -30.52
C LYS A 171 -23.94 -15.89 -31.69
N MET A 172 -24.91 -15.02 -31.92
CA MET A 172 -25.82 -15.12 -33.07
C MET A 172 -25.08 -14.90 -34.39
N LEU A 173 -24.23 -13.88 -34.48
CA LEU A 173 -23.37 -13.64 -35.65
C LEU A 173 -22.43 -14.81 -35.92
N ARG A 174 -21.88 -15.43 -34.86
CA ARG A 174 -21.04 -16.63 -35.00
C ARG A 174 -21.83 -17.84 -35.49
N LYS A 175 -23.05 -18.07 -35.01
CA LYS A 175 -23.92 -19.15 -35.52
C LYS A 175 -24.27 -18.93 -37.00
N HIS A 176 -24.63 -17.71 -37.37
CA HIS A 176 -24.97 -17.35 -38.75
C HIS A 176 -23.76 -17.48 -39.69
N ARG A 177 -22.56 -17.11 -39.24
CA ARG A 177 -21.32 -17.24 -40.01
C ARG A 177 -20.85 -18.68 -40.16
N LEU A 178 -21.24 -19.57 -39.25
CA LEU A 178 -20.95 -21.01 -39.30
C LEU A 178 -22.04 -21.83 -40.02
N GLY A 179 -23.09 -21.19 -40.56
CA GLY A 179 -24.14 -21.87 -41.30
C GLY A 179 -24.96 -22.87 -40.48
N ILE A 180 -24.96 -22.75 -39.14
CA ILE A 180 -25.74 -23.63 -38.27
C ILE A 180 -27.18 -23.14 -38.28
N VAL A 181 -27.98 -23.67 -39.20
CA VAL A 181 -29.45 -23.61 -39.11
C VAL A 181 -29.85 -24.67 -38.09
N GLU A 182 -30.31 -24.25 -36.91
CA GLU A 182 -30.96 -25.17 -35.98
C GLU A 182 -32.24 -25.69 -36.65
N ALA A 183 -32.29 -27.00 -36.89
CA ALA A 183 -33.48 -27.72 -37.35
C ALA A 183 -34.48 -27.91 -36.21
#